data_AF-B5IP07-F1
#
_entry.id   AF-B5IP07-F1
#
_cell.length_a   1.000
_cell.length_b   1.000
_cell.length_c   1.000
_cell.angle_alpha   90.00
_cell.angle_beta   90.00
_cell.angle_gamma   90.00
#
_symmetry.space_group_name_H-M   'P 1'
#
loop_
_entity.id
_entity.type
_entity.pdbx_description
1 polymer ?
#
loop_
_entity_poly.entity_id
_entity_poly.type
_entity_poly.pdbx_seq_one_letter_code
_entity_poly.pdbx_strand_id
1 'polypeptide(L)'
;MTSRLQARLLAQRSLIQAISKKPSKRKGLAAGFTLIELLIVVIIIGVLSAIAIPAFLNQQNRARAAAANTRAMDAARTCAALQITAQEAQYNAEPAPGVNGTCTAAGTPTTFTFPAGTGFTQAVASITSGGTVNLTTLSQPN
;
A
#
# COMPACT_ATOMS: atom_id res chain seq x y z
N MET A 1 -59.30 68.26 8.93
CA MET A 1 -59.39 67.02 9.74
C MET A 1 -59.03 65.71 8.98
N THR A 2 -58.66 65.75 7.69
CA THR A 2 -58.47 64.53 6.85
C THR A 2 -57.06 63.92 6.90
N SER A 3 -56.06 64.66 7.39
CA SER A 3 -54.63 64.27 7.36
C SER A 3 -54.31 63.02 8.21
N ARG A 4 -54.99 62.82 9.35
CA ARG A 4 -54.76 61.64 10.21
C ARG A 4 -55.39 60.34 9.67
N LEU A 5 -56.44 60.44 8.87
CA LEU A 5 -57.08 59.29 8.20
C LEU A 5 -56.26 58.81 7.00
N GLN A 6 -55.71 59.73 6.20
CA GLN A 6 -54.84 59.36 5.08
C GLN A 6 -53.53 58.73 5.54
N ALA A 7 -52.92 59.22 6.62
CA ALA A 7 -51.69 58.64 7.17
C ALA A 7 -51.87 57.17 7.62
N ARG A 8 -53.02 56.84 8.22
CA ARG A 8 -53.34 55.45 8.62
C ARG A 8 -53.63 54.55 7.42
N LEU A 9 -54.30 55.05 6.38
CA LEU A 9 -54.57 54.30 5.15
C LEU A 9 -53.29 54.01 4.35
N LEU A 10 -52.33 54.95 4.33
CA LEU A 10 -51.03 54.74 3.70
C LEU A 10 -50.18 53.73 4.48
N ALA A 11 -50.20 53.79 5.82
CA ALA A 11 -49.51 52.82 6.67
C ALA A 11 -50.10 51.41 6.55
N GLN A 12 -51.42 51.27 6.38
CA GLN A 12 -52.05 49.98 6.14
C GLN A 12 -51.71 49.41 4.74
N ARG A 13 -51.58 50.27 3.72
CA ARG A 13 -51.17 49.85 2.37
C ARG A 13 -49.75 49.30 2.32
N SER A 14 -48.80 49.90 3.04
CA SER A 14 -47.42 49.37 3.08
C SER A 14 -47.33 48.04 3.84
N LEU A 15 -48.17 47.85 4.88
CA LEU A 15 -48.24 46.61 5.66
C LEU A 15 -48.80 45.44 4.83
N ILE A 16 -49.82 45.70 4.00
CA ILE A 16 -50.36 44.70 3.06
C ILE A 16 -49.32 44.31 1.99
N GLN A 17 -48.54 45.28 1.51
CA GLN A 17 -47.46 45.00 0.54
C GLN A 17 -46.30 44.20 1.15
N ALA A 18 -45.99 44.43 2.43
CA ALA A 18 -44.97 43.67 3.14
C ALA A 18 -45.35 42.19 3.32
N ILE A 19 -46.65 41.89 3.52
CA ILE A 19 -47.15 40.51 3.63
C ILE A 19 -47.19 39.82 2.25
N SER A 20 -47.40 40.58 1.16
CA SER A 20 -47.43 40.04 -0.21
C SER A 20 -46.04 39.81 -0.84
N LYS A 21 -44.95 39.82 -0.06
CA LYS A 21 -43.64 39.43 -0.59
C LYS A 21 -43.50 37.92 -0.54
N LYS A 22 -44.03 37.23 -1.56
CA LYS A 22 -43.89 35.78 -1.77
C LYS A 22 -42.40 35.42 -1.64
N PRO A 23 -42.00 34.54 -0.70
CA PRO A 23 -40.61 34.14 -0.59
C PRO A 23 -40.21 33.47 -1.91
N SER A 24 -39.21 34.05 -2.59
CA SER A 24 -38.62 33.42 -3.75
C SER A 24 -37.97 32.13 -3.27
N LYS A 25 -38.56 30.98 -3.64
CA LYS A 25 -37.91 29.69 -3.52
C LYS A 25 -36.60 29.82 -4.30
N ARG A 26 -35.47 30.01 -3.62
CA ARG A 26 -34.16 29.77 -4.20
C ARG A 26 -34.22 28.31 -4.62
N LYS A 27 -34.29 28.06 -5.92
CA LYS A 27 -34.03 26.73 -6.47
C LYS A 27 -32.58 26.45 -6.07
N GLY A 28 -32.38 25.78 -4.94
CA GLY A 28 -31.13 25.08 -4.72
C GLY A 28 -31.02 24.14 -5.91
N LEU A 29 -30.04 24.38 -6.78
CA LEU A 29 -29.70 23.45 -7.83
C LEU A 29 -29.21 22.19 -7.11
N ALA A 30 -30.13 21.28 -6.79
CA ALA A 30 -29.77 19.91 -6.47
C ALA A 30 -29.20 19.32 -7.77
N ALA A 31 -27.91 19.55 -8.00
CA ALA A 31 -27.15 18.94 -9.06
C ALA A 31 -27.04 17.46 -8.70
N GLY A 32 -27.94 16.65 -9.26
CA GLY A 32 -27.85 15.20 -9.19
C GLY A 32 -26.72 14.72 -10.10
N PHE A 33 -25.93 13.78 -9.61
CA PHE A 33 -24.92 13.08 -10.38
C PHE A 33 -25.63 12.22 -11.45
N THR A 34 -25.22 12.34 -12.70
CA THR A 34 -25.84 11.64 -13.83
C THR A 34 -25.30 10.21 -13.95
N LEU A 35 -26.13 9.27 -14.43
CA LEU A 35 -25.68 7.89 -14.70
C LEU A 35 -24.56 7.85 -15.74
N ILE A 36 -24.57 8.78 -16.70
CA ILE A 36 -23.54 8.86 -17.74
C ILE A 36 -22.20 9.35 -17.18
N GLU A 37 -22.20 10.25 -16.18
CA GLU A 37 -20.98 10.65 -15.47
C GLU A 37 -20.34 9.44 -14.78
N LEU A 38 -21.14 8.54 -14.19
CA LEU A 38 -20.62 7.36 -13.50
C LEU A 38 -20.12 6.32 -14.50
N LEU A 39 -20.81 6.18 -15.64
CA LEU A 39 -20.44 5.27 -16.71
C LEU A 39 -19.05 5.60 -17.30
N ILE A 40 -18.79 6.87 -17.60
CA ILE A 40 -17.51 7.28 -18.17
C ILE A 40 -16.38 7.06 -17.15
N VAL A 41 -16.64 7.33 -15.86
CA VAL A 41 -15.63 7.15 -14.80
C VAL A 41 -15.21 5.68 -14.67
N VAL A 42 -16.16 4.75 -14.65
CA VAL A 42 -15.81 3.31 -14.54
C VAL A 42 -15.10 2.80 -15.79
N ILE A 43 -15.40 3.35 -16.98
CA ILE A 43 -14.68 3.03 -18.21
C ILE A 43 -13.22 3.50 -18.13
N ILE A 44 -12.99 4.73 -17.70
CA ILE A 44 -11.63 5.28 -17.56
C ILE A 44 -10.82 4.49 -16.53
N ILE A 45 -11.40 4.20 -15.36
CA ILE A 45 -10.75 3.38 -14.33
C ILE A 45 -10.51 1.95 -14.85
N GLY A 46 -11.42 1.39 -15.65
CA GLY A 46 -11.26 0.09 -16.30
C GLY A 46 -10.03 0.04 -17.21
N VAL A 47 -9.84 1.05 -18.06
CA VAL A 47 -8.67 1.11 -18.96
C VAL A 47 -7.37 1.29 -18.17
N LEU A 48 -7.35 2.18 -17.17
CA LEU A 48 -6.17 2.42 -16.35
C LEU A 48 -5.80 1.17 -15.52
N SER A 49 -6.79 0.50 -14.93
CA SER A 49 -6.56 -0.69 -14.10
C SER A 49 -6.03 -1.88 -14.89
N ALA A 50 -6.43 -2.04 -16.15
CA ALA A 50 -5.90 -3.09 -17.04
C ALA A 50 -4.38 -3.01 -17.22
N ILE A 51 -3.81 -1.80 -17.23
CA ILE A 51 -2.35 -1.58 -17.37
C ILE A 51 -1.67 -1.54 -15.98
N ALA A 52 -2.31 -0.87 -15.01
CA ALA A 52 -1.72 -0.62 -13.70
C ALA A 52 -1.61 -1.90 -12.85
N ILE A 53 -2.60 -2.78 -12.86
CA ILE A 53 -2.63 -4.00 -12.04
C ILE A 53 -1.45 -4.94 -12.36
N PRO A 54 -1.22 -5.37 -13.62
CA PRO A 54 -0.12 -6.29 -13.91
C PRO A 54 1.25 -5.67 -13.60
N ALA A 55 1.43 -4.38 -13.87
CA ALA A 55 2.65 -3.65 -13.54
C ALA A 55 2.89 -3.60 -12.03
N PHE A 56 1.86 -3.30 -11.25
CA PHE A 56 1.92 -3.25 -9.79
C PHE A 56 2.23 -4.62 -9.18
N LEU A 57 1.60 -5.70 -9.67
CA LEU A 57 1.87 -7.06 -9.21
C LEU A 57 3.32 -7.47 -9.48
N ASN A 58 3.85 -7.16 -10.67
CA ASN A 58 5.26 -7.41 -10.98
C ASN A 58 6.20 -6.59 -10.08
N GLN A 59 5.89 -5.32 -9.82
CA GLN A 59 6.66 -4.49 -8.90
C GLN A 59 6.64 -5.03 -7.46
N GLN A 60 5.48 -5.51 -7.00
CA GLN A 60 5.34 -6.15 -5.69
C GLN A 60 6.16 -7.44 -5.61
N ASN A 61 6.16 -8.26 -6.66
CA ASN A 61 6.97 -9.48 -6.72
C ASN A 61 8.47 -9.18 -6.72
N ARG A 62 8.91 -8.15 -7.47
CA ARG A 62 10.30 -7.68 -7.44
C ARG A 62 10.70 -7.14 -6.06
N ALA A 63 9.82 -6.41 -5.39
CA ALA A 63 10.06 -5.91 -4.03
C ALA A 63 10.17 -7.05 -3.01
N ARG A 64 9.30 -8.06 -3.10
CA ARG A 64 9.37 -9.27 -2.27
C ARG A 64 10.69 -10.02 -2.50
N ALA A 65 11.05 -10.22 -3.76
CA ALA A 65 12.31 -10.86 -4.13
C ALA A 65 13.53 -10.10 -3.60
N ALA A 66 13.56 -8.77 -3.74
CA ALA A 66 14.64 -7.93 -3.20
C ALA A 66 14.73 -8.06 -1.67
N ALA A 67 13.59 -8.00 -0.96
CA ALA A 67 13.55 -8.14 0.48
C ALA A 67 14.04 -9.52 0.95
N ALA A 68 13.65 -10.60 0.26
CA ALA A 68 14.13 -11.94 0.56
C ALA A 68 15.63 -12.08 0.33
N ASN A 69 16.18 -11.49 -0.73
CA ASN A 69 17.63 -11.49 -0.98
C ASN A 69 18.39 -10.78 0.15
N THR A 70 17.92 -9.61 0.59
CA THR A 70 18.51 -8.92 1.76
C THR A 70 18.50 -9.80 3.01
N ARG A 71 17.37 -10.45 3.31
CA ARG A 71 17.27 -11.37 4.46
C ARG A 71 18.22 -12.55 4.35
N ALA A 72 18.39 -13.12 3.15
CA ALA A 72 19.30 -14.21 2.91
C ALA A 72 20.77 -13.79 3.10
N MET A 73 21.12 -12.60 2.64
CA MET A 73 22.45 -12.02 2.84
C MET A 73 22.74 -11.73 4.31
N ASP A 74 21.76 -11.20 5.06
CA ASP A 74 21.91 -10.97 6.50
C ASP A 74 22.13 -12.30 7.24
N ALA A 75 21.33 -13.33 6.94
CA ALA A 75 21.49 -14.68 7.50
C ALA A 75 22.87 -15.29 7.20
N ALA A 76 23.36 -15.13 5.98
CA ALA A 76 24.65 -15.65 5.59
C ALA A 76 25.82 -14.87 6.20
N ARG A 77 25.70 -13.55 6.36
CA ARG A 77 26.69 -12.72 7.08
C ARG A 77 26.81 -13.11 8.55
N THR A 78 25.67 -13.34 9.21
CA THR A 78 25.68 -13.82 10.60
C THR A 78 26.29 -15.21 10.71
N CYS A 79 26.02 -16.11 9.76
CA CYS A 79 26.69 -17.41 9.71
C CYS A 79 28.21 -17.28 9.53
N ALA A 80 28.66 -16.38 8.65
CA ALA A 80 30.09 -16.16 8.43
C ALA A 80 30.78 -15.61 9.69
N ALA A 81 30.12 -14.74 10.45
CA ALA A 81 30.64 -14.25 11.73
C ALA A 81 30.81 -15.38 12.76
N LEU A 82 29.85 -16.31 12.83
CA LEU A 82 29.89 -17.45 13.76
C LEU A 82 31.00 -18.46 13.41
N GLN A 83 31.31 -18.63 12.12
CA GLN A 83 32.42 -19.48 11.69
C GLN A 83 33.79 -18.95 12.13
N ILE A 84 33.99 -17.62 12.18
CA ILE A 84 35.24 -17.03 12.68
C ILE A 84 35.44 -17.37 14.17
N THR A 85 34.34 -17.49 14.93
CA THR A 85 34.38 -17.88 16.35
C THR A 85 34.44 -19.40 16.59
N ALA A 86 34.58 -20.20 15.52
CA ALA A 86 34.70 -21.67 15.55
C ALA A 86 33.57 -22.41 16.29
N GLN A 87 32.37 -21.84 16.31
CA GLN A 87 31.21 -22.41 16.98
C GLN A 87 30.23 -22.94 15.94
N GLU A 88 29.97 -24.25 15.94
CA GLU A 88 28.84 -24.80 15.20
C GLU A 88 27.57 -24.30 15.85
N ALA A 89 26.88 -23.37 15.20
CA ALA A 89 25.69 -22.74 15.73
C ALA A 89 24.54 -22.92 14.74
N GLN A 90 23.44 -23.48 15.21
CA GLN A 90 22.18 -23.40 14.48
C GLN A 90 21.77 -21.94 14.40
N TYR A 91 21.53 -21.44 13.20
CA TYR A 91 20.96 -20.11 13.01
C TYR A 91 19.44 -20.21 13.11
N ASN A 92 18.96 -20.26 14.35
CA ASN A 92 17.56 -20.02 14.67
C ASN A 92 17.40 -18.51 14.79
N ALA A 93 17.48 -17.79 13.67
CA ALA A 93 17.51 -16.35 13.76
C ALA A 93 16.13 -15.74 13.85
N GLU A 94 15.82 -15.35 15.06
CA GLU A 94 15.19 -14.06 15.26
C GLU A 94 16.31 -13.02 15.28
N PRO A 95 16.49 -12.30 14.15
CA PRO A 95 15.74 -11.06 13.94
C PRO A 95 15.17 -10.86 12.52
N ALA A 96 15.18 -11.88 11.65
CA ALA A 96 14.48 -11.81 10.36
C ALA A 96 13.29 -12.78 10.36
N PRO A 97 12.03 -12.31 10.44
CA PRO A 97 10.88 -13.20 10.50
C PRO A 97 10.86 -14.18 9.33
N GLY A 98 11.02 -15.47 9.65
CA GLY A 98 10.76 -16.59 8.74
C GLY A 98 11.95 -17.20 8.01
N VAL A 99 13.20 -16.83 8.29
CA VAL A 99 14.37 -17.50 7.67
C VAL A 99 14.91 -18.58 8.61
N ASN A 100 14.89 -19.84 8.18
CA ASN A 100 15.41 -20.97 8.95
C ASN A 100 16.62 -21.59 8.26
N GLY A 101 17.72 -21.84 8.99
CA GLY A 101 18.90 -22.52 8.42
C GLY A 101 19.95 -22.88 9.46
N THR A 102 20.90 -23.72 9.10
CA THR A 102 22.02 -24.11 9.98
C THR A 102 23.34 -23.61 9.40
N CYS A 103 24.17 -22.98 10.22
CA CYS A 103 25.54 -22.64 9.82
C CYS A 103 26.46 -23.81 10.14
N THR A 104 26.90 -24.56 9.14
CA THR A 104 27.95 -25.59 9.28
C THR A 104 29.33 -24.98 9.06
N ALA A 105 30.42 -25.71 9.33
CA ALA A 105 31.80 -25.25 9.14
C ALA A 105 32.11 -24.67 7.74
N ALA A 106 33.19 -23.88 7.66
CA ALA A 106 33.65 -23.26 6.41
C ALA A 106 33.92 -24.32 5.32
N GLY A 107 33.51 -24.03 4.08
CA GLY A 107 33.60 -24.93 2.94
C GLY A 107 32.37 -25.82 2.72
N THR A 108 31.44 -25.88 3.69
CA THR A 108 30.19 -26.62 3.54
C THR A 108 29.05 -25.67 3.16
N PRO A 109 28.28 -25.94 2.08
CA PRO A 109 27.12 -25.15 1.73
C PRO A 109 26.02 -25.26 2.79
N THR A 110 25.50 -24.13 3.24
CA THR A 110 24.38 -23.99 4.18
C THR A 110 23.11 -23.62 3.40
N THR A 111 21.99 -24.25 3.74
CA THR A 111 20.70 -23.97 3.10
C THR A 111 19.82 -23.16 4.05
N PHE A 112 19.29 -22.06 3.55
CA PHE A 112 18.29 -21.23 4.19
C PHE A 112 16.93 -21.46 3.54
N THR A 113 15.91 -21.66 4.35
CA THR A 113 14.52 -21.82 3.93
C THR A 113 13.73 -20.56 4.27
N PHE A 114 12.86 -20.14 3.36
CA PHE A 114 12.01 -18.96 3.50
C PHE A 114 10.52 -19.35 3.49
N PRO A 115 9.63 -18.56 4.11
CA PRO A 115 8.20 -18.81 4.07
C PRO A 115 7.66 -18.57 2.66
N ALA A 116 6.59 -19.28 2.32
CA ALA A 116 5.87 -19.06 1.06
C ALA A 116 5.45 -17.59 0.89
N GLY A 117 5.47 -17.09 -0.35
CA GLY A 117 5.07 -15.72 -0.68
C GLY A 117 6.16 -14.66 -0.52
N THR A 118 7.39 -15.02 -0.16
CA THR A 118 8.53 -14.09 -0.06
C THR A 118 9.33 -13.90 -1.35
N GLY A 119 8.94 -14.59 -2.45
CA GLY A 119 9.62 -14.52 -3.75
C GLY A 119 10.74 -15.56 -3.93
N PHE A 120 11.17 -16.24 -2.86
CA PHE A 120 12.04 -17.41 -2.89
C PHE A 120 11.58 -18.45 -1.87
N THR A 121 11.83 -19.74 -2.11
CA THR A 121 11.60 -20.82 -1.13
C THR A 121 12.88 -21.22 -0.43
N GLN A 122 14.03 -21.17 -1.12
CA GLN A 122 15.32 -21.57 -0.59
C GLN A 122 16.46 -20.67 -1.10
N ALA A 123 17.49 -20.49 -0.30
CA ALA A 123 18.77 -19.93 -0.73
C ALA A 123 19.90 -20.78 -0.15
N VAL A 124 20.92 -21.07 -0.96
CA VAL A 124 22.11 -21.77 -0.52
C VAL A 124 23.22 -20.74 -0.37
N ALA A 125 23.87 -20.69 0.78
CA ALA A 125 25.09 -19.94 0.94
C ALA A 125 26.26 -20.90 1.14
N SER A 126 27.36 -20.68 0.45
CA SER A 126 28.63 -21.32 0.78
C SER A 126 29.56 -20.28 1.36
N ILE A 127 30.09 -20.54 2.55
CA ILE A 127 31.05 -19.67 3.22
C ILE A 127 32.43 -20.29 3.04
N THR A 128 33.35 -19.57 2.41
CA THR A 128 34.72 -20.04 2.21
C THR A 128 35.58 -19.67 3.42
N SER A 129 36.67 -20.40 3.68
CA SER A 129 37.58 -20.19 4.83
C SER A 129 38.22 -18.80 4.92
N GLY A 130 38.03 -17.93 3.92
CA GLY A 130 38.39 -16.50 3.95
C GLY A 130 37.25 -15.53 4.28
N GLY A 131 36.10 -16.01 4.78
CA GLY A 131 34.94 -15.18 5.12
C GLY A 131 34.09 -14.70 3.93
N THR A 132 34.42 -15.15 2.72
CA THR A 132 33.61 -14.86 1.53
C THR A 132 32.30 -15.66 1.58
N VAL A 133 31.19 -14.93 1.49
CA VAL A 133 29.84 -15.50 1.39
C VAL A 133 29.41 -15.50 -0.07
N ASN A 134 29.28 -16.68 -0.66
CA ASN A 134 28.65 -16.85 -1.96
C ASN A 134 27.20 -17.28 -1.73
N LEU A 135 26.26 -16.46 -2.18
CA LEU A 135 24.84 -16.77 -2.07
C LEU A 135 24.29 -17.15 -3.44
N THR A 136 23.79 -18.37 -3.53
CA THR A 136 23.03 -18.87 -4.69
C THR A 136 21.58 -18.97 -4.28
N THR A 137 20.76 -18.03 -4.74
CA THR A 137 19.31 -18.08 -4.50
C THR A 137 18.70 -19.14 -5.40
N LEU A 138 17.94 -20.06 -4.82
CA LEU A 138 17.17 -21.05 -5.56
C LEU A 138 15.69 -20.64 -5.46
N SER A 139 15.17 -19.91 -6.45
CA SER A 139 13.70 -19.84 -6.61
C SER A 139 13.28 -19.95 -8.05
N GLN A 140 12.11 -20.55 -8.27
CA GLN A 140 10.81 -19.89 -8.10
C GLN A 140 9.76 -20.90 -7.60
N PRO A 141 8.91 -20.59 -6.59
CA PRO A 141 7.53 -21.05 -6.67
C PRO A 141 6.84 -20.17 -7.71
N ASN A 142 6.19 -20.80 -8.69
CA ASN A 142 5.31 -20.11 -9.65
C ASN A 142 4.29 -19.21 -8.93
#